data_AF-A0A6G8PW16-F1
#
_entry.id   AF-A0A6G8PW16-F1
#
_cell.length_a   1.000
_cell.length_b   1.000
_cell.length_c   1.000
_cell.angle_alpha   90.00
_cell.angle_beta   90.00
_cell.angle_gamma   90.00
#
_symmetry.space_group_name_H-M   'P 1'
#
loop_
_entity.id
_entity.type
_entity.pdbx_description
1 polymer ?
#
loop_
_entity_poly.entity_id
_entity_poly.type
_entity_poly.pdbx_seq_one_letter_code
_entity_poly.pdbx_strand_id
1 'polypeptide(L)'
;MSETARTFSLVVGIAFVLLGLLGFVPGITTDEGLLFGFMGVDALHNAIHLVVGALGVAAYYYAGWARRHCRGLGVLFLLIGTLEFAPQLSGRRGGRISPSH
;
A
#
# COMPACT_ATOMS: atom_id res chain seq x y z
N MET A 1 24.52 -5.90 -12.56
CA MET A 1 23.19 -5.85 -11.90
C MET A 1 22.37 -4.81 -12.67
N SER A 2 21.13 -5.07 -13.10
CA SER A 2 20.42 -4.07 -13.93
C SER A 2 20.19 -2.79 -13.11
N GLU A 3 20.71 -1.69 -13.61
CA GLU A 3 20.63 -0.36 -13.00
C GLU A 3 19.17 0.03 -12.71
N THR A 4 18.27 -0.32 -13.64
CA THR A 4 16.83 -0.08 -13.56
C THR A 4 16.19 -0.65 -12.28
N ALA A 5 16.58 -1.86 -11.85
CA ALA A 5 15.97 -2.49 -10.67
C ALA A 5 16.38 -1.80 -9.36
N ARG A 6 17.60 -1.25 -9.30
CA ARG A 6 18.05 -0.47 -8.15
C ARG A 6 17.35 0.87 -8.08
N THR A 7 17.29 1.59 -9.20
CA THR A 7 16.62 2.89 -9.26
C THR A 7 15.14 2.76 -8.96
N PHE A 8 14.47 1.74 -9.50
CA PHE A 8 13.08 1.46 -9.18
C PHE A 8 12.86 1.19 -7.69
N SER A 9 13.67 0.31 -7.08
CA SER A 9 13.60 0.02 -5.65
C SER A 9 13.82 1.26 -4.78
N LEU A 10 14.72 2.16 -5.20
CA LEU A 10 14.98 3.41 -4.49
C LEU A 10 13.77 4.37 -4.57
N VAL A 11 13.24 4.59 -5.77
CA VAL A 11 12.10 5.50 -5.99
C VAL A 11 10.87 5.02 -5.21
N VAL A 12 10.55 3.72 -5.30
CA VAL A 12 9.44 3.14 -4.54
C VAL A 12 9.71 3.20 -3.04
N GLY A 13 10.93 2.91 -2.60
CA GLY A 13 11.34 3.02 -1.20
C GLY A 13 11.11 4.43 -0.64
N ILE A 14 11.58 5.46 -1.36
CA ILE A 14 11.39 6.86 -0.99
C ILE A 14 9.91 7.21 -0.90
N ALA A 15 9.11 6.83 -1.91
CA ALA A 15 7.67 7.10 -1.90
C ALA A 15 6.97 6.49 -0.67
N PHE A 16 7.29 5.23 -0.34
CA PHE A 16 6.72 4.54 0.83
C PHE A 16 7.15 5.17 2.16
N VAL A 17 8.40 5.63 2.29
CA VAL A 17 8.84 6.38 3.48
C VAL A 17 8.04 7.67 3.61
N LEU A 18 7.89 8.44 2.53
CA LEU A 18 7.13 9.69 2.56
C LEU A 18 5.68 9.47 2.94
N LEU A 19 5.02 8.45 2.37
CA LEU A 19 3.65 8.09 2.72
C LEU A 19 3.50 7.68 4.18
N GLY A 20 4.40 6.83 4.69
CA GLY A 20 4.40 6.41 6.09
C GLY A 20 4.61 7.58 7.05
N LEU A 21 5.52 8.51 6.74
CA LEU A 21 5.74 9.71 7.54
C LEU A 21 4.53 10.64 7.52
N LEU A 22 3.94 10.88 6.34
CA LEU A 22 2.77 11.74 6.19
C LEU A 22 1.56 11.18 6.95
N GLY A 23 1.47 9.87 7.07
CA GLY A 23 0.46 9.17 7.88
C GLY A 23 0.51 9.45 9.38
N PHE A 24 1.66 9.86 9.92
CA PHE A 24 1.82 10.22 11.32
C PHE A 24 1.68 11.73 11.59
N VAL A 25 1.51 12.56 10.55
CA VAL A 25 1.35 14.02 10.71
C VAL A 25 -0.11 14.35 11.07
N PRO A 26 -0.39 14.78 12.32
CA PRO A 26 -1.74 15.15 12.74
C PRO A 26 -2.16 16.45 12.04
N GLY A 27 -3.36 16.49 11.46
CA GLY A 27 -3.89 17.66 10.72
C GLY A 27 -4.00 17.47 9.19
N ILE A 28 -3.50 16.36 8.66
CA ILE A 28 -3.82 15.88 7.29
C ILE A 28 -4.86 14.75 7.35
N THR A 29 -4.89 14.01 8.45
CA THR A 29 -5.93 13.05 8.80
C THR A 29 -7.14 13.78 9.40
N THR A 30 -8.34 13.44 8.96
CA THR A 30 -9.60 13.89 9.60
C THR A 30 -9.72 13.32 11.02
N ASP A 31 -10.60 13.89 11.85
CA ASP A 31 -10.82 13.45 13.24
C ASP A 31 -11.22 11.96 13.37
N GLU A 32 -11.66 11.35 12.26
CA GLU A 32 -12.01 9.93 12.13
C GLU A 32 -10.81 9.03 11.77
N GLY A 33 -9.58 9.55 11.70
CA GLY A 33 -8.38 8.77 11.35
C GLY A 33 -8.26 8.41 9.86
N LEU A 34 -8.97 9.12 8.98
CA LEU A 34 -8.92 8.92 7.53
C LEU A 34 -7.95 9.94 6.89
N LEU A 35 -6.94 9.44 6.15
CA LEU A 35 -6.12 10.20 5.20
C LEU A 35 -6.88 10.29 3.86
N PHE A 36 -6.95 11.49 3.27
CA PHE A 36 -7.68 11.77 2.02
C PHE A 36 -9.19 11.43 2.00
N GLY A 37 -9.80 11.14 3.16
CA GLY A 37 -11.24 10.87 3.28
C GLY A 37 -11.68 9.45 2.89
N PHE A 38 -10.76 8.57 2.48
CA PHE A 38 -11.06 7.16 2.14
C PHE A 38 -10.00 6.15 2.59
N MET A 39 -8.79 6.58 2.98
CA MET A 39 -7.76 5.69 3.52
C MET A 39 -7.76 5.75 5.04
N GLY A 40 -8.27 4.71 5.71
CA GLY A 40 -8.02 4.50 7.13
C GLY A 40 -6.53 4.32 7.36
N VAL A 41 -5.90 5.27 8.04
CA VAL A 41 -4.48 5.22 8.40
C VAL A 41 -4.37 4.98 9.89
N ASP A 42 -4.25 3.71 10.25
CA ASP A 42 -3.84 3.35 11.58
C ASP A 42 -2.30 3.38 11.71
N ALA A 43 -1.81 3.41 12.95
CA ALA A 43 -0.38 3.40 13.21
C ALA A 43 0.34 2.18 12.59
N LEU A 44 -0.36 1.06 12.41
CA LEU A 44 0.20 -0.17 11.85
C LEU A 44 0.45 -0.03 10.35
N HIS A 45 -0.48 0.50 9.57
CA HIS A 45 -0.34 0.75 8.13
C HIS A 45 0.79 1.72 7.85
N ASN A 46 0.90 2.79 8.64
CA ASN A 46 1.99 3.75 8.49
C ASN A 46 3.34 3.13 8.85
N ALA A 47 3.39 2.30 9.91
CA ALA A 47 4.60 1.55 10.25
C ALA A 47 5.00 0.56 9.15
N ILE A 48 4.04 -0.14 8.53
CA ILE A 48 4.29 -1.02 7.39
C ILE A 48 4.88 -0.23 6.22
N HIS A 49 4.34 0.96 5.91
CA HIS A 49 4.88 1.82 4.85
C HIS A 49 6.33 2.23 5.12
N LEU A 50 6.65 2.60 6.36
CA LEU A 50 8.02 2.95 6.76
C LEU A 50 8.97 1.75 6.63
N VAL A 51 8.57 0.56 7.08
CA VAL A 51 9.40 -0.66 6.99
C VAL A 51 9.65 -1.04 5.55
N VAL A 52 8.60 -1.08 4.72
CA VAL A 52 8.72 -1.39 3.28
C VAL A 52 9.59 -0.35 2.58
N GLY A 53 9.38 0.94 2.87
CA GLY A 53 10.15 2.04 2.32
C GLY A 53 11.64 1.98 2.69
N ALA A 54 11.94 1.75 3.97
CA ALA A 54 13.31 1.61 4.47
C ALA A 54 14.03 0.42 3.84
N LEU A 55 13.33 -0.72 3.66
CA LEU A 55 13.89 -1.89 2.95
C LEU A 55 14.16 -1.58 1.47
N GLY A 56 13.32 -0.77 0.81
CA GLY A 56 13.51 -0.34 -0.58
C GLY A 56 14.72 0.58 -0.76
N VAL A 57 14.91 1.52 0.16
CA VAL A 57 16.10 2.39 0.23
C VAL A 57 17.35 1.58 0.56
N ALA A 58 17.31 0.70 1.56
CA ALA A 58 18.44 -0.17 1.90
C ALA A 58 18.82 -1.11 0.74
N ALA A 59 17.84 -1.61 -0.01
CA ALA A 59 18.04 -2.48 -1.17
C ALA A 59 18.78 -1.79 -2.33
N TYR A 60 18.82 -0.45 -2.37
CA TYR A 60 19.70 0.29 -3.27
C TYR A 60 21.18 0.03 -2.94
N TYR A 61 21.55 0.03 -1.65
CA TYR A 61 22.94 -0.10 -1.21
C TYR A 61 23.48 -1.54 -1.30
N TYR A 62 22.65 -2.57 -1.11
CA TYR A 62 23.09 -3.97 -1.10
C TYR A 62 22.82 -4.73 -2.41
N ALA A 63 23.88 -5.17 -3.09
CA ALA A 63 23.78 -5.93 -4.34
C ALA A 63 23.01 -7.26 -4.13
N GLY A 64 21.92 -7.46 -4.89
CA GLY A 64 21.04 -8.64 -4.82
C GLY A 64 19.75 -8.45 -4.02
N TRP A 65 19.65 -7.42 -3.17
CA TRP A 65 18.46 -7.15 -2.37
C TRP A 65 17.33 -6.47 -3.16
N ALA A 66 17.66 -5.63 -4.14
CA ALA A 66 16.67 -4.97 -5.01
C ALA A 66 15.70 -5.96 -5.69
N ARG A 67 16.18 -7.11 -6.16
CA ARG A 67 15.30 -8.12 -6.79
C ARG A 67 14.35 -8.78 -5.79
N ARG A 68 14.82 -9.04 -4.56
CA ARG A 68 13.98 -9.63 -3.52
C ARG A 68 12.91 -8.63 -3.08
N HIS A 69 13.29 -7.36 -2.94
CA HIS A 69 12.37 -6.27 -2.62
C HIS A 69 11.29 -6.11 -3.70
N CYS A 70 11.65 -5.97 -4.98
CA CYS A 70 10.67 -5.84 -6.06
C CYS A 70 9.75 -7.07 -6.20
N ARG A 71 10.28 -8.28 -5.98
CA ARG A 71 9.45 -9.50 -5.98
C ARG A 71 8.48 -9.53 -4.81
N GLY A 72 8.94 -9.18 -3.61
CA GLY A 72 8.09 -9.10 -2.42
C GLY A 72 6.96 -8.08 -2.60
N LEU A 73 7.29 -6.89 -3.11
CA LEU A 73 6.31 -5.86 -3.45
C LEU A 73 5.30 -6.35 -4.49
N GLY A 74 5.77 -6.94 -5.60
CA GLY A 74 4.89 -7.45 -6.65
C GLY A 74 3.91 -8.50 -6.14
N VAL A 75 4.37 -9.43 -5.31
CA VAL A 75 3.51 -10.44 -4.67
C VAL A 75 2.50 -9.77 -3.74
N LEU A 76 2.95 -8.84 -2.88
CA LEU A 76 2.08 -8.13 -1.94
C LEU A 76 0.96 -7.38 -2.68
N PHE A 77 1.29 -6.60 -3.71
CA PHE A 77 0.31 -5.86 -4.50
C PHE A 77 -0.66 -6.77 -5.26
N LEU A 78 -0.18 -7.91 -5.76
CA LEU A 78 -1.02 -8.86 -6.49
C LEU A 78 -2.01 -9.57 -5.54
N LEU A 79 -1.58 -9.87 -4.31
CA LEU A 79 -2.46 -10.40 -3.27
C LEU A 79 -3.48 -9.36 -2.81
N ILE A 80 -3.05 -8.15 -2.46
CA ILE A 80 -3.95 -7.07 -2.04
C ILE A 80 -4.96 -6.78 -3.16
N GLY A 81 -4.49 -6.57 -4.39
CA GLY A 81 -5.36 -6.27 -5.53
C GLY A 81 -6.38 -7.37 -5.82
N THR A 82 -6.03 -8.65 -5.63
CA THR A 82 -7.00 -9.75 -5.82
C THR A 82 -7.99 -9.88 -4.66
N LEU A 83 -7.54 -9.68 -3.42
CA LEU A 83 -8.40 -9.71 -2.23
C LEU A 83 -9.39 -8.54 -2.21
N GLU A 84 -9.00 -7.36 -2.68
CA GLU A 84 -9.86 -6.17 -2.79
C GLU A 84 -10.79 -6.17 -4.01
N PHE A 85 -10.43 -6.91 -5.07
CA PHE A 85 -11.28 -7.06 -6.25
C PHE A 85 -12.42 -8.08 -6.02
N ALA A 86 -12.21 -9.11 -5.19
CA ALA A 86 -13.20 -10.15 -4.92
C ALA A 86 -14.55 -9.65 -4.36
N PRO A 87 -14.62 -8.67 -3.44
CA PRO A 87 -15.89 -8.09 -2.95
C PRO A 87 -16.78 -7.53 -4.07
N GLN A 88 -16.20 -7.02 -5.16
CA GLN A 88 -16.94 -6.37 -6.24
C GLN A 88 -17.76 -7.36 -7.09
N LEU A 89 -17.37 -8.64 -7.07
CA LEU A 89 -18.13 -9.72 -7.70
C LEU A 89 -19.29 -10.22 -6.81
N SER A 90 -19.25 -9.94 -5.50
CA SER A 90 -20.24 -10.39 -4.53
C SER A 90 -21.48 -9.49 -4.43
N GLY A 91 -21.45 -8.28 -4.99
CA GLY A 91 -22.52 -7.28 -4.87
C GLY A 91 -23.77 -7.49 -5.75
N ARG A 92 -23.82 -8.53 -6.59
CA ARG A 92 -24.88 -8.71 -7.61
C ARG A 92 -25.93 -9.78 -7.33
N ARG A 93 -26.03 -10.28 -6.08
CA ARG A 93 -27.06 -11.24 -5.65
C ARG A 93 -27.90 -10.67 -4.50
N GLY A 94 -28.71 -9.65 -4.78
CA GLY A 94 -29.54 -9.05 -3.74
C GLY A 94 -30.63 -8.11 -4.23
N GLY A 95 -31.12 -8.28 -5.46
CA GLY A 95 -32.32 -7.57 -5.93
C GLY A 95 -33.58 -8.12 -5.25
N ARG A 96 -33.77 -7.80 -3.97
CA ARG A 96 -35.05 -8.02 -3.29
C ARG A 96 -35.95 -6.83 -3.59
N ILE A 97 -36.73 -6.96 -4.65
CA ILE A 97 -37.95 -6.16 -4.87
C ILE A 97 -38.83 -6.29 -3.62
N SER A 98 -39.04 -5.17 -2.90
CA SER A 98 -40.04 -5.09 -1.83
C SER A 98 -41.31 -4.51 -2.43
N PRO A 99 -42.46 -5.20 -2.41
CA PRO A 99 -43.73 -4.60 -2.81
C PRO A 99 -44.14 -3.59 -1.75
N SER A 100 -44.47 -2.38 -2.19
CA SER A 100 -45.14 -1.36 -1.39
C SER A 100 -46.60 -1.75 -1.18
N HIS A 101 -46.98 -2.00 0.06
CA HIS A 101 -48.37 -1.91 0.54
C HIS A 101 -48.39 -1.16 1.86
#